data_AF-A0A4Q3F7Z7-F1
#
_entry.id   AF-A0A4Q3F7Z7-F1
#
_cell.length_a   1.000
_cell.length_b   1.000
_cell.length_c   1.000
_cell.angle_alpha   90.00
_cell.angle_beta   90.00
_cell.angle_gamma   90.00
#
_symmetry.space_group_name_H-M   'P 1'
#
loop_
_entity.id
_entity.type
_entity.pdbx_description
1 polymer ?
#
loop_
_entity_poly.entity_id
_entity_poly.type
_entity_poly.pdbx_seq_one_letter_code
_entity_poly.pdbx_strand_id
1 'polypeptide(L)'
;MSIALEPSWLEILKPEFEKDYMIKLKAFLQQEKQEGHIVYPKSKNIFNAFTQTPFDDVKVVIIGQDPYHGANQAHGLSFSVQKGIAVPPSLQNIYKELQDEY
;
A
#
# COMPACT_ATOMS: atom_id res chain seq x y z
N MET A 1 9.52 -11.37 10.13
CA MET A 1 8.71 -10.98 8.96
C MET A 1 9.65 -10.84 7.78
N SER A 2 9.57 -11.76 6.82
CA SER A 2 10.18 -11.58 5.50
C SER A 2 9.35 -10.53 4.76
N ILE A 3 10.01 -9.47 4.28
CA ILE A 3 9.38 -8.52 3.38
C ILE A 3 9.30 -9.24 2.03
N ALA A 4 8.09 -9.60 1.60
CA ALA A 4 7.86 -10.19 0.28
C ALA A 4 7.77 -9.08 -0.76
N LEU A 5 8.92 -8.53 -1.15
CA LEU A 5 9.05 -7.62 -2.29
C LEU A 5 9.39 -8.42 -3.54
N GLU A 6 8.95 -7.90 -4.68
CA GLU A 6 9.44 -8.34 -5.98
C GLU A 6 10.97 -8.04 -6.06
N PRO A 7 11.80 -8.94 -6.62
CA PRO A 7 13.26 -8.82 -6.61
C PRO A 7 13.83 -7.49 -7.09
N SER A 8 13.31 -6.92 -8.19
CA SER A 8 13.83 -5.64 -8.71
C SER A 8 13.59 -4.49 -7.74
N TRP A 9 12.44 -4.46 -7.07
CA TRP A 9 12.19 -3.49 -6.00
C TRP A 9 13.03 -3.73 -4.76
N LEU A 10 13.29 -4.99 -4.39
CA LEU A 10 14.12 -5.30 -3.25
C LEU A 10 15.55 -4.77 -3.45
N GLU A 11 16.11 -4.90 -4.65
CA GLU A 11 17.44 -4.37 -4.98
C GLU A 11 17.50 -2.85 -4.77
N ILE A 12 16.49 -2.12 -5.26
CA ILE A 12 16.42 -0.66 -5.17
C ILE A 12 16.15 -0.18 -3.74
N LEU A 13 15.24 -0.83 -3.00
CA LEU A 13 14.75 -0.35 -1.70
C LEU A 13 15.52 -0.90 -0.50
N LYS A 14 16.36 -1.93 -0.68
CA LYS A 14 17.14 -2.52 0.41
C LYS A 14 17.93 -1.48 1.22
N PRO A 15 18.64 -0.51 0.61
CA PRO A 15 19.36 0.51 1.37
C PRO A 15 18.46 1.37 2.26
N GLU A 16 17.21 1.62 1.85
CA GLU A 16 16.25 2.38 2.66
C GLU A 16 15.82 1.60 3.91
N PHE A 17 15.66 0.27 3.81
CA PHE A 17 15.27 -0.56 4.96
C PHE A 17 16.36 -0.67 6.02
N GLU A 18 17.62 -0.43 5.66
CA GLU A 18 18.76 -0.47 6.57
C GLU A 18 18.98 0.87 7.31
N LYS A 19 18.33 1.95 6.86
CA LYS A 19 18.45 3.26 7.51
C LYS A 19 17.68 3.33 8.83
N ASP A 20 18.23 4.10 9.77
CA ASP A 20 17.68 4.28 11.12
C ASP A 20 16.20 4.69 11.13
N TYR A 21 15.77 5.55 10.20
CA TYR A 21 14.40 6.03 10.17
C TYR A 21 13.42 4.89 9.84
N MET A 22 13.79 3.96 8.94
CA MET A 22 12.94 2.81 8.62
C MET A 22 12.91 1.79 9.76
N ILE A 23 14.04 1.57 10.42
CA ILE A 23 14.11 0.71 11.61
C ILE A 23 13.19 1.26 12.70
N LYS A 24 13.24 2.57 12.96
CA LYS A 24 12.36 3.26 13.92
C LYS A 24 10.89 3.18 13.50
N LEU A 25 10.57 3.42 12.23
CA LEU A 25 9.20 3.33 11.72
C LEU A 25 8.62 1.91 11.88
N LYS A 26 9.42 0.89 11.60
CA LYS A 26 9.01 -0.50 11.80
C LYS A 26 8.73 -0.80 13.27
N ALA A 27 9.59 -0.35 14.18
CA ALA A 27 9.40 -0.53 15.62
C ALA A 27 8.12 0.18 16.09
N PHE A 28 7.90 1.43 15.66
CA PHE A 28 6.69 2.19 15.93
C PHE A 28 5.43 1.43 15.49
N LEU A 29 5.35 0.98 14.23
CA LEU A 29 4.18 0.25 13.72
C LEU A 29 3.95 -1.11 14.41
N GLN A 30 5.00 -1.72 14.97
CA GLN A 30 4.87 -2.93 15.78
C GLN A 30 4.30 -2.62 17.15
N GLN A 31 4.76 -1.53 17.78
CA GLN A 31 4.27 -1.06 19.06
C GLN A 31 2.79 -0.69 18.98
N GLU A 32 2.36 0.09 17.98
CA GLU A 32 0.95 0.45 17.75
C GLU A 32 0.04 -0.80 17.74
N LYS A 33 0.49 -1.86 17.06
CA LYS A 33 -0.25 -3.14 17.00
C LYS A 33 -0.26 -3.87 18.34
N GLN A 34 0.83 -3.83 19.10
CA GLN A 34 0.92 -4.45 20.43
C GLN A 34 0.05 -3.74 21.46
N GLU A 35 -0.10 -2.42 21.33
CA GLU A 35 -0.98 -1.59 22.15
C GLU A 35 -2.47 -1.78 21.81
N GLY A 36 -2.77 -2.57 20.78
CA GLY A 36 -4.12 -2.94 20.38
C GLY A 36 -4.75 -2.02 19.33
N HIS A 37 -3.99 -1.08 18.76
CA HIS A 37 -4.49 -0.25 17.67
C HIS A 37 -4.71 -1.08 16.39
N ILE A 38 -5.82 -0.80 15.72
CA ILE A 38 -6.13 -1.41 14.42
C ILE A 38 -5.38 -0.64 13.34
N VAL A 39 -4.31 -1.25 12.83
CA VAL A 39 -3.49 -0.68 11.75
C VAL A 39 -3.85 -1.32 10.42
N TYR A 40 -4.19 -0.48 9.44
CA TYR A 40 -4.46 -0.89 8.05
C TYR A 40 -3.32 -0.46 7.10
N PRO A 41 -3.08 -1.19 6.00
CA PRO A 41 -3.64 -2.50 5.68
C PRO A 41 -3.00 -3.61 6.56
N LYS A 42 -3.45 -4.85 6.41
CA LYS A 42 -2.79 -6.01 7.05
C LYS A 42 -1.29 -5.99 6.74
N SER A 43 -0.43 -6.34 7.70
CA SER A 43 1.05 -6.24 7.55
C SER A 43 1.60 -6.83 6.25
N LYS A 44 1.04 -7.96 5.79
CA LYS A 44 1.43 -8.64 4.55
C LYS A 44 1.13 -7.86 3.27
N ASN A 45 0.21 -6.89 3.35
CA ASN A 45 -0.25 -6.09 2.22
C ASN A 45 0.38 -4.69 2.21
N ILE A 46 1.23 -4.31 3.18
CA ILE A 46 1.81 -2.96 3.23
C ILE A 46 2.59 -2.62 1.94
N PHE A 47 3.31 -3.59 1.39
CA PHE A 47 4.14 -3.41 0.18
C PHE A 47 3.49 -3.93 -1.10
N ASN A 48 2.17 -4.18 -1.10
CA ASN A 48 1.49 -4.90 -2.20
C ASN A 48 1.67 -4.21 -3.57
N ALA A 49 1.71 -2.87 -3.63
CA ALA A 49 2.00 -2.14 -4.87
C ALA A 49 3.34 -2.53 -5.50
N PHE A 50 4.38 -2.66 -4.69
CA PHE A 50 5.73 -3.06 -5.11
C PHE A 50 5.83 -4.56 -5.40
N THR A 51 4.97 -5.38 -4.79
CA THR A 51 4.90 -6.81 -5.09
C THR A 51 4.20 -7.09 -6.43
N GLN A 52 3.22 -6.27 -6.82
CA GLN A 52 2.40 -6.51 -8.02
C GLN A 52 2.98 -5.93 -9.30
N THR A 53 3.82 -4.91 -9.22
CA THR A 53 4.41 -4.25 -10.39
C THR A 53 5.92 -4.24 -10.26
N PRO A 54 6.67 -5.08 -10.99
CA PRO A 54 8.12 -5.03 -11.02
C PRO A 54 8.62 -3.62 -11.34
N PHE A 55 9.79 -3.24 -10.82
CA PHE A 55 10.37 -1.91 -11.00
C PHE A 55 10.50 -1.54 -12.48
N ASP A 56 11.02 -2.47 -13.29
CA ASP A 56 11.26 -2.25 -14.71
C ASP A 56 9.96 -2.23 -15.56
N ASP A 57 8.84 -2.70 -15.00
CA ASP A 57 7.54 -2.71 -15.66
C ASP A 57 6.69 -1.46 -15.34
N VAL A 58 7.17 -0.58 -14.45
CA VAL A 58 6.46 0.65 -14.07
C VAL A 58 6.37 1.60 -15.25
N LYS A 59 5.13 1.92 -15.65
CA LYS A 59 4.84 2.92 -16.71
C LYS A 59 4.12 4.15 -16.19
N VAL A 60 3.29 3.99 -15.17
CA VAL A 60 2.46 5.04 -14.57
C VAL A 60 2.49 4.88 -13.06
N VAL A 61 2.59 5.99 -12.34
CA VAL A 61 2.55 6.02 -10.87
C VAL A 61 1.36 6.86 -10.43
N ILE A 62 0.42 6.23 -9.72
CA ILE A 62 -0.76 6.90 -9.14
C ILE A 62 -0.56 7.01 -7.62
N ILE A 63 -0.27 8.23 -7.16
CA ILE A 63 0.03 8.51 -5.76
C ILE A 63 -1.26 8.84 -5.00
N GLY A 64 -1.61 8.02 -4.01
CA GLY A 64 -2.65 8.34 -3.03
C GLY A 64 -2.06 9.01 -1.79
N GLN A 65 -2.92 9.45 -0.86
CA GLN A 65 -2.50 10.08 0.39
C GLN A 65 -2.12 9.03 1.45
N ASP A 66 -3.10 8.27 1.91
CA ASP A 66 -2.96 7.24 2.94
C ASP A 66 -3.94 6.08 2.67
N PRO A 67 -3.75 4.91 3.31
CA PRO A 67 -4.66 3.78 3.14
C PRO A 67 -6.06 4.08 3.68
N TYR A 68 -7.09 3.52 3.04
CA TYR A 68 -8.44 3.52 3.62
C TYR A 68 -8.45 2.96 5.06
N HIS A 69 -9.14 3.66 5.96
CA HIS A 69 -9.19 3.35 7.39
C HIS A 69 -10.33 2.40 7.79
N GLY A 70 -11.19 1.97 6.86
CA GLY A 70 -12.26 1.02 7.13
C GLY A 70 -11.80 -0.44 7.06
N ALA A 71 -12.44 -1.30 7.84
CA ALA A 71 -12.16 -2.72 7.86
C ALA A 71 -12.25 -3.34 6.46
N ASN A 72 -11.19 -4.05 6.06
CA ASN A 72 -11.04 -4.72 4.77
C ASN A 72 -11.05 -3.81 3.52
N GLN A 73 -11.01 -2.48 3.67
CA GLN A 73 -10.92 -1.57 2.53
C GLN A 73 -9.51 -1.53 1.94
N ALA A 74 -8.52 -1.13 2.76
CA ALA A 74 -7.15 -1.02 2.31
C ALA A 74 -6.49 -2.39 2.13
N HIS A 75 -5.85 -2.56 0.97
CA HIS A 75 -5.10 -3.77 0.66
C HIS A 75 -3.75 -3.50 -0.01
N GLY A 76 -3.20 -2.30 0.18
CA GLY A 76 -1.84 -1.95 -0.24
C GLY A 76 -1.69 -1.42 -1.66
N LEU A 77 -2.79 -1.01 -2.28
CA LEU A 77 -2.85 -0.33 -3.57
C LEU A 77 -3.62 0.99 -3.37
N SER A 78 -3.13 2.09 -3.94
CA SER A 78 -3.81 3.40 -3.86
C SER A 78 -5.18 3.32 -4.54
N PHE A 79 -6.19 3.98 -3.94
CA PHE A 79 -7.59 4.05 -4.39
C PHE A 79 -8.36 2.72 -4.51
N SER A 80 -7.69 1.58 -4.53
CA SER A 80 -8.30 0.26 -4.76
C SER A 80 -8.91 -0.34 -3.49
N VAL A 81 -9.98 -1.11 -3.67
CA VAL A 81 -10.63 -1.94 -2.64
C VAL A 81 -10.81 -3.38 -3.14
N GLN A 82 -10.93 -4.32 -2.20
CA GLN A 82 -11.19 -5.74 -2.51
C GLN A 82 -12.59 -5.96 -3.09
N LYS A 83 -12.77 -7.02 -3.88
CA LYS A 83 -14.07 -7.40 -4.43
C LYS A 83 -15.10 -7.60 -3.31
N GLY A 84 -16.29 -7.04 -3.49
CA GLY A 84 -17.38 -7.10 -2.51
C GLY A 84 -17.36 -5.98 -1.46
N ILE A 85 -16.33 -5.14 -1.46
CA ILE A 85 -16.31 -3.90 -0.66
C ILE A 85 -16.96 -2.78 -1.48
N ALA A 86 -17.79 -1.97 -0.81
CA ALA A 86 -18.41 -0.80 -1.43
C ALA A 86 -17.33 0.16 -1.97
N VAL A 87 -17.54 0.65 -3.19
CA VAL A 87 -16.60 1.56 -3.87
C VAL A 87 -16.55 2.90 -3.12
N PRO A 88 -15.38 3.33 -2.60
CA PRO A 88 -15.26 4.59 -1.87
C PRO A 88 -15.51 5.83 -2.76
N PRO A 89 -15.92 6.98 -2.19
CA PRO A 89 -16.25 8.18 -2.97
C PRO A 89 -15.12 8.62 -3.91
N SER A 90 -13.87 8.56 -3.48
CA SER A 90 -12.73 8.93 -4.33
C SER A 90 -12.60 8.02 -5.56
N LEU A 91 -12.79 6.70 -5.39
CA LEU A 91 -12.76 5.76 -6.52
C LEU A 91 -13.98 5.91 -7.43
N GLN A 92 -15.15 6.26 -6.88
CA GLN A 92 -16.32 6.60 -7.70
C GLN A 92 -16.06 7.83 -8.58
N ASN A 93 -15.37 8.85 -8.05
CA ASN A 93 -15.00 10.03 -8.84
C ASN A 93 -13.98 9.70 -9.94
N ILE A 94 -13.00 8.83 -9.65
CA ILE A 94 -12.08 8.31 -10.67
C ILE A 94 -12.85 7.58 -11.78
N TYR A 95 -13.84 6.75 -11.45
CA TYR A 95 -14.64 6.06 -12.46
C TYR A 95 -15.51 7.01 -13.30
N LYS A 96 -16.04 8.08 -12.71
CA LYS A 96 -16.79 9.09 -13.47
C LYS A 96 -15.88 9.77 -14.49
N GLU A 97 -14.70 10.22 -14.06
CA GLU A 97 -13.74 10.86 -14.96
C GLU A 97 -13.32 9.90 -16.09
N LEU A 98 -13.01 8.64 -15.74
CA LEU A 98 -12.67 7.62 -16.75
C LEU A 98 -13.80 7.37 -17.76
N GLN A 99 -15.06 7.42 -17.32
CA GLN A 99 -16.24 7.27 -18.19
C GLN A 99 -16.48 8.50 -19.07
N ASP A 100 -16.15 9.69 -18.58
CA ASP A 100 -16.32 10.94 -19.32
C ASP A 100 -15.20 11.13 -20.37
N GLU A 101 -14.00 10.58 -20.13
CA GLU A 101 -12.84 10.71 -21.03
C GLU A 101 -12.69 9.58 -22.08
N TYR A 102 -13.13 8.35 -21.81
CA TYR A 102 -12.87 7.15 -22.64
C TYR A 102 -14.12 6.30 -22.92
#